data_AF-A0AAD7W9C4-F1
#
_entry.id   AF-A0AAD7W9C4-F1
#
_cell.length_a   1.000
_cell.length_b   1.000
_cell.length_c   1.000
_cell.angle_alpha   90.00
_cell.angle_beta   90.00
_cell.angle_gamma   90.00
#
_symmetry.space_group_name_H-M   'P 1'
#
loop_
_entity.id
_entity.type
_entity.pdbx_description
1 polymer ?
#
loop_
_entity_poly.entity_id
_entity_poly.type
_entity_poly.pdbx_seq_one_letter_code
_entity_poly.pdbx_strand_id
1 'polypeptide(L)'
;MSRLPIDHPEVHQQFMHGGFSVQLGSQNPFGRISVDQTIEETVNRDTQTAGGTKGFSLKRAAVERYYLTSEYRSNYLKQLRRMVGRGMSHFSHPDLQMPRITRDEADVQSIVKLLEDDWTNPFDPMKVDRKLFAHMVLVAESRHLQMSDVLSHPLGPLPWALANRDGTLRKTNKAVLARELEKQVLPAETIPGPSATIIDGMSLVQKMKGNDQTFSQCAASALTQILHEGARSQRIDVIFDVYQEDSIKNAERANRGRTTGIQFRNIAPGHRI
;
A
#
# COMPACT_ATOMS: atom_id res chain seq x y z
N MET A 1 75.05 -7.36 5.93
CA MET A 1 75.24 -8.72 5.37
C MET A 1 76.41 -9.49 6.01
N SER A 2 77.42 -8.84 6.60
CA SER A 2 78.60 -9.50 7.17
C SER A 2 78.34 -10.40 8.40
N ARG A 3 77.25 -10.19 9.15
CA ARG A 3 76.84 -11.06 10.27
C ARG A 3 75.78 -12.10 9.91
N LEU A 4 75.29 -12.09 8.66
CA LEU A 4 74.28 -13.03 8.18
C LEU A 4 74.66 -14.51 8.40
N PRO A 5 75.93 -14.93 8.24
CA PRO A 5 76.32 -16.32 8.52
C PRO A 5 76.15 -16.74 9.99
N ILE A 6 76.16 -15.76 10.91
CA ILE A 6 76.12 -16.00 12.35
C ILE A 6 74.68 -15.88 12.86
N ASP A 7 74.01 -14.79 12.48
CA ASP A 7 72.69 -14.46 13.00
C ASP A 7 71.58 -15.30 12.30
N HIS A 8 71.77 -15.67 11.02
CA HIS A 8 70.80 -16.43 10.21
C HIS A 8 71.50 -17.42 9.24
N PRO A 9 72.14 -18.48 9.75
CA PRO A 9 72.98 -19.38 8.96
C PRO A 9 72.23 -20.09 7.81
N GLU A 10 70.95 -20.42 8.00
CA GLU A 10 70.12 -21.07 6.97
C GLU A 10 69.87 -20.16 5.76
N VAL A 11 69.58 -18.87 6.01
CA VAL A 11 69.38 -17.87 4.95
C VAL A 11 70.68 -17.65 4.18
N HIS A 12 71.79 -17.58 4.91
CA HIS A 12 73.12 -17.48 4.30
C HIS A 12 73.41 -18.70 3.41
N GLN A 13 73.15 -19.92 3.89
CA GLN A 13 73.32 -21.13 3.11
C GLN A 13 72.45 -21.08 1.85
N GLN A 14 71.19 -20.67 1.94
CA GLN A 14 70.30 -20.59 0.79
C GLN A 14 70.75 -19.55 -0.25
N PHE A 15 71.35 -18.44 0.17
CA PHE A 15 71.99 -17.49 -0.74
C PHE A 15 73.20 -18.08 -1.44
N MET A 16 74.05 -18.84 -0.73
CA MET A 16 75.20 -19.52 -1.33
C MET A 16 74.78 -20.59 -2.37
N HIS A 17 73.58 -21.18 -2.20
CA HIS A 17 72.98 -22.10 -3.20
C HIS A 17 72.24 -21.35 -4.34
N GLY A 18 72.35 -20.01 -4.39
CA GLY A 18 71.75 -19.20 -5.45
C GLY A 18 70.25 -18.96 -5.29
N GLY A 19 69.67 -19.17 -4.10
CA GLY A 19 68.24 -18.99 -3.81
C GLY A 19 67.71 -17.55 -3.94
N PHE A 20 68.56 -16.59 -4.30
CA PHE A 20 68.16 -15.19 -4.56
C PHE A 20 67.95 -14.86 -6.04
N SER A 21 68.24 -15.80 -6.96
CA SER A 21 68.18 -15.56 -8.40
C SER A 21 67.35 -16.62 -9.14
N VAL A 22 66.56 -16.17 -10.12
CA VAL A 22 65.66 -16.99 -10.93
C VAL A 22 66.19 -17.08 -12.36
N GLN A 23 66.11 -18.27 -12.94
CA GLN A 23 66.50 -18.54 -14.32
C GLN A 23 65.35 -18.17 -15.27
N LEU A 24 65.55 -17.19 -16.16
CA LEU A 24 64.48 -16.73 -17.07
C LEU A 24 64.14 -17.71 -18.20
N GLY A 25 65.03 -18.65 -18.54
CA GLY A 25 64.79 -19.63 -19.60
C GLY A 25 65.79 -20.78 -19.61
N SER A 26 65.42 -21.93 -20.16
CA SER A 26 66.23 -23.15 -20.11
C SER A 26 67.46 -23.15 -21.02
N GLN A 27 67.54 -22.24 -21.98
CA GLN A 27 68.59 -22.23 -23.02
C GLN A 27 69.77 -21.28 -22.75
N ASN A 28 69.65 -20.34 -21.80
CA ASN A 28 70.74 -19.42 -21.46
C ASN A 28 71.20 -19.61 -20.01
N PRO A 29 72.23 -20.42 -19.73
CA PRO A 29 72.67 -20.71 -18.37
C PRO A 29 73.18 -19.47 -17.59
N PHE A 30 73.47 -18.35 -18.27
CA PHE A 30 73.88 -17.09 -17.64
C PHE A 30 72.72 -16.09 -17.45
N GLY A 31 71.48 -16.51 -17.71
CA GLY A 31 70.28 -15.67 -17.61
C GLY A 31 69.64 -15.61 -16.22
N ARG A 32 70.39 -15.85 -15.14
CA ARG A 32 69.86 -15.74 -13.76
C ARG A 32 69.87 -14.28 -13.33
N ILE A 33 68.72 -13.77 -12.92
CA ILE A 33 68.56 -12.42 -12.38
C ILE A 33 67.92 -12.48 -11.00
N SER A 34 68.01 -11.41 -10.22
CA SER A 34 67.39 -11.38 -8.89
C SER A 34 65.87 -11.61 -8.98
N VAL A 35 65.28 -12.21 -7.94
CA VAL A 35 63.83 -12.50 -7.92
C VAL A 35 63.00 -11.24 -8.18
N ASP A 36 63.40 -10.12 -7.58
CA ASP A 36 62.70 -8.83 -7.71
C ASP A 36 62.74 -8.32 -9.17
N GLN A 37 63.92 -8.33 -9.78
CA GLN A 37 64.09 -7.95 -11.18
C GLN A 37 63.37 -8.91 -12.15
N THR A 38 63.21 -10.17 -11.76
CA THR A 38 62.46 -11.17 -12.55
C THR A 38 61.00 -10.78 -12.68
N ILE A 39 60.37 -10.32 -11.60
CA ILE A 39 58.99 -9.86 -11.61
C ILE A 39 58.86 -8.61 -12.49
N GLU A 40 59.86 -7.72 -12.41
CA GLU A 40 59.92 -6.49 -13.19
C GLU A 40 59.99 -6.77 -14.70
N GLU A 41 60.89 -7.66 -15.13
CA GLU A 41 61.14 -7.99 -16.54
C GLU A 41 60.14 -8.97 -17.18
N THR A 42 59.24 -9.56 -16.40
CA THR A 42 58.25 -10.53 -16.90
C THR A 42 56.82 -10.01 -16.75
N VAL A 43 56.25 -10.09 -15.54
CA VAL A 43 54.85 -9.78 -15.27
C VAL A 43 54.63 -8.28 -15.31
N ASN A 44 55.49 -7.49 -14.66
CA ASN A 44 55.30 -6.05 -14.58
C ASN A 44 55.57 -5.37 -15.93
N ARG A 45 56.60 -5.79 -16.68
CA ARG A 45 56.82 -5.32 -18.06
C ARG A 45 55.58 -5.43 -18.95
N ASP A 46 54.82 -6.51 -18.81
CA ASP A 46 53.65 -6.78 -19.64
C ASP A 46 52.36 -6.14 -19.09
N THR A 47 52.29 -5.83 -17.79
CA THR A 47 51.06 -5.39 -17.10
C THR A 47 51.08 -3.95 -16.59
N GLN A 48 52.26 -3.36 -16.35
CA GLN A 48 52.40 -2.00 -15.87
C GLN A 48 52.55 -0.98 -17.01
N THR A 49 52.06 0.22 -16.78
CA THR A 49 52.33 1.41 -17.61
C THR A 49 53.25 2.36 -16.84
N ALA A 50 53.71 3.46 -17.46
CA ALA A 50 54.61 4.43 -16.82
C ALA A 50 54.08 5.02 -15.48
N GLY A 51 52.80 4.85 -15.16
CA GLY A 51 52.18 5.23 -13.88
C GLY A 51 51.84 4.06 -12.94
N GLY A 52 52.42 2.88 -13.14
CA GLY A 52 52.09 1.64 -12.41
C GLY A 52 50.82 0.95 -12.92
N THR A 53 50.27 0.02 -12.13
CA THR A 53 49.05 -0.73 -12.47
C THR A 53 47.80 0.05 -12.05
N LYS A 54 47.17 0.77 -12.98
CA LYS A 54 45.86 1.43 -12.79
C LYS A 54 44.80 0.73 -13.67
N GLY A 55 44.24 -0.38 -13.18
CA GLY A 55 43.14 -1.11 -13.82
C GLY A 55 43.53 -2.33 -14.65
N PHE A 56 42.56 -2.88 -15.39
CA PHE A 56 42.74 -4.06 -16.23
C PHE A 56 43.58 -3.73 -17.48
N SER A 57 44.57 -4.57 -17.79
CA SER A 57 45.41 -4.41 -18.99
C SER A 57 44.55 -4.46 -20.26
N LEU A 58 44.72 -3.49 -21.16
CA LEU A 58 44.04 -3.46 -22.47
C LEU A 58 44.80 -4.25 -23.56
N LYS A 59 45.98 -4.80 -23.24
CA LYS A 59 46.76 -5.60 -24.18
C LYS A 59 46.12 -6.98 -24.34
N ARG A 60 45.57 -7.26 -25.53
CA ARG A 60 44.87 -8.51 -25.84
C ARG A 60 45.63 -9.77 -25.43
N ALA A 61 46.93 -9.86 -25.73
CA ALA A 61 47.75 -11.02 -25.35
C ALA A 61 47.93 -11.17 -23.82
N ALA A 62 47.91 -10.07 -23.06
CA ALA A 62 47.98 -10.12 -21.60
C ALA A 62 46.64 -10.59 -21.00
N VAL A 63 45.53 -10.13 -21.58
CA VAL A 63 44.16 -10.54 -21.20
C VAL A 63 43.93 -12.02 -21.50
N GLU A 64 44.28 -12.49 -22.70
CA GLU A 64 44.16 -13.90 -23.10
C GLU A 64 44.98 -14.82 -22.18
N ARG A 65 46.24 -14.47 -21.90
CA ARG A 65 47.08 -15.23 -20.95
C ARG A 65 46.53 -15.20 -19.53
N TYR A 66 45.95 -14.09 -19.10
CA TYR A 66 45.30 -13.99 -17.80
C TYR A 66 44.11 -14.95 -17.73
N TYR A 67 43.20 -14.94 -18.69
CA TYR A 67 42.04 -15.84 -18.69
C TYR A 67 42.42 -17.32 -18.80
N LEU A 68 43.44 -17.65 -19.60
CA LEU A 68 43.93 -19.03 -19.71
C LEU A 68 44.60 -19.54 -18.42
N THR A 69 45.18 -18.65 -17.61
CA THR A 69 45.95 -19.06 -16.42
C THR A 69 45.28 -18.72 -15.09
N SER A 70 44.17 -17.97 -15.10
CA SER A 70 43.49 -17.46 -13.89
C SER A 70 42.95 -18.60 -13.02
N GLU A 71 42.33 -19.61 -13.63
CA GLU A 71 41.80 -20.78 -12.93
C GLU A 71 42.91 -21.58 -12.26
N TYR A 72 44.00 -21.86 -12.98
CA TYR A 72 45.17 -22.56 -12.45
C TYR A 72 45.82 -21.77 -11.32
N ARG A 73 46.01 -20.46 -11.49
CA ARG A 73 46.56 -19.57 -10.44
C ARG A 73 45.70 -19.59 -9.19
N SER A 74 44.38 -19.51 -9.34
CA SER A 74 43.42 -19.59 -8.23
C SER A 74 43.51 -20.92 -7.50
N ASN A 75 43.59 -22.03 -8.24
CA ASN A 75 43.71 -23.38 -7.67
C ASN A 75 45.04 -23.56 -6.91
N TYR A 76 46.17 -23.14 -7.49
CA TYR A 76 47.47 -23.19 -6.80
C TYR A 76 47.48 -22.33 -5.53
N LEU A 77 46.94 -21.10 -5.59
CA LEU A 77 46.80 -20.24 -4.41
C LEU A 77 45.92 -20.87 -3.33
N LYS A 78 44.83 -21.56 -3.72
CA LYS A 78 43.94 -22.27 -2.79
C LYS A 78 44.67 -23.43 -2.10
N GLN A 79 45.47 -24.19 -2.84
CA GLN A 79 46.27 -25.30 -2.29
C GLN A 79 47.38 -24.78 -1.37
N LEU A 80 48.10 -23.75 -1.80
CA LEU A 80 49.18 -23.12 -1.02
C LEU A 80 48.64 -22.51 0.29
N ARG A 81 47.46 -21.88 0.24
CA ARG A 81 46.78 -21.35 1.43
C ARG A 81 46.39 -22.45 2.43
N ARG A 82 45.94 -23.62 1.93
CA ARG A 82 45.68 -24.81 2.76
C ARG A 82 46.96 -25.35 3.39
N MET A 83 48.07 -25.40 2.63
CA MET A 83 49.35 -25.89 3.12
C MET A 83 49.95 -25.01 4.22
N VAL A 84 49.72 -23.68 4.16
CA VAL A 84 50.22 -22.71 5.15
C VAL A 84 49.26 -22.54 6.35
N GLY A 85 48.24 -23.38 6.47
CA GLY A 85 47.30 -23.36 7.60
C GLY A 85 46.41 -22.11 7.66
N ARG A 86 46.36 -21.29 6.61
CA ARG A 86 45.41 -20.19 6.50
C ARG A 86 44.08 -20.76 5.99
N GLY A 87 43.10 -20.88 6.87
CA GLY A 87 41.74 -21.26 6.49
C GLY A 87 41.17 -20.37 5.38
N MET A 88 40.15 -20.85 4.67
CA MET A 88 39.42 -20.04 3.70
C MET A 88 38.86 -18.80 4.42
N SER A 89 39.45 -17.64 4.19
CA SER A 89 38.79 -16.37 4.48
C SER A 89 37.43 -16.39 3.77
N HIS A 90 36.34 -16.18 4.49
CA HIS A 90 35.01 -16.00 3.92
C HIS A 90 35.11 -14.99 2.77
N PHE A 91 35.13 -15.46 1.52
CA PHE A 91 34.90 -14.60 0.38
C PHE A 91 33.39 -14.33 0.38
N SER A 92 32.94 -13.31 1.10
CA SER A 92 31.61 -12.76 0.85
C SER A 92 31.72 -11.96 -0.44
N HIS A 93 30.81 -12.19 -1.37
CA HIS A 93 30.60 -11.24 -2.47
C HIS A 93 30.38 -9.84 -1.85
N PRO A 94 30.88 -8.75 -2.45
CA PRO A 94 30.63 -7.39 -1.93
C PRO A 94 29.14 -7.11 -1.68
N ASP A 95 28.28 -7.71 -2.51
CA ASP A 95 26.83 -7.55 -2.36
C ASP A 95 26.22 -8.32 -1.17
N LEU A 96 26.93 -9.31 -0.64
CA LEU A 96 26.53 -10.06 0.54
C LEU A 96 27.06 -9.44 1.84
N GLN A 97 27.68 -8.25 1.76
CA GLN A 97 28.09 -7.52 2.95
C GLN A 97 26.88 -6.84 3.60
N MET A 98 26.84 -6.85 4.94
CA MET A 98 25.76 -6.24 5.72
C MET A 98 25.40 -4.81 5.27
N PRO A 99 26.34 -3.89 4.98
CA PRO A 99 25.99 -2.54 4.54
C PRO A 99 25.22 -2.50 3.21
N ARG A 100 25.48 -3.46 2.31
CA ARG A 100 24.77 -3.53 1.03
C ARG A 100 23.35 -4.07 1.23
N ILE A 101 23.23 -5.15 2.00
CA ILE A 101 21.94 -5.75 2.36
C ILE A 101 21.04 -4.72 3.04
N THR A 102 21.55 -3.98 4.03
CA THR A 102 20.79 -2.95 4.73
C THR A 102 20.33 -1.82 3.81
N ARG A 103 21.14 -1.43 2.82
CA ARG A 103 20.74 -0.42 1.83
C ARG A 103 19.63 -0.94 0.93
N ASP A 104 19.81 -2.13 0.37
CA ASP A 104 18.82 -2.72 -0.54
C ASP A 104 17.49 -2.96 0.19
N GLU A 105 17.52 -3.38 1.46
CA GLU A 105 16.33 -3.46 2.31
C GLU A 105 15.67 -2.08 2.52
N ALA A 106 16.46 -1.04 2.78
CA ALA A 106 15.92 0.32 2.94
C ALA A 106 15.28 0.85 1.65
N ASP A 107 15.87 0.55 0.48
CA ASP A 107 15.34 0.92 -0.82
C ASP A 107 14.02 0.16 -1.11
N VAL A 108 13.95 -1.14 -0.81
CA VAL A 108 12.72 -1.93 -0.93
C VAL A 108 11.63 -1.37 -0.01
N GLN A 109 11.96 -1.08 1.25
CA GLN A 109 11.01 -0.48 2.20
C GLN A 109 10.52 0.89 1.72
N SER A 110 11.38 1.68 1.06
CA SER A 110 10.98 2.96 0.48
C SER A 110 9.97 2.80 -0.66
N ILE A 111 10.14 1.77 -1.51
CA ILE A 111 9.17 1.46 -2.58
C ILE A 111 7.85 0.96 -1.99
N VAL A 112 7.89 0.06 -1.01
CA VAL A 112 6.68 -0.45 -0.34
C VAL A 112 5.92 0.70 0.29
N LYS A 113 6.61 1.58 1.02
CA LYS A 113 6.02 2.77 1.62
C LYS A 113 5.38 3.69 0.57
N LEU A 114 6.05 3.93 -0.56
CA LEU A 114 5.47 4.70 -1.65
C LEU A 114 4.17 4.05 -2.17
N LEU A 115 4.13 2.73 -2.32
CA LEU A 115 2.96 2.02 -2.84
C LEU A 115 1.79 1.95 -1.86
N GLU A 116 2.06 1.84 -0.56
CA GLU A 116 1.04 1.66 0.49
C GLU A 116 0.53 2.99 1.08
N ASP A 117 1.44 3.96 1.24
CA ASP A 117 1.15 5.23 1.93
C ASP A 117 0.94 6.39 0.95
N ASP A 118 1.79 6.52 -0.07
CA ASP A 118 1.75 7.67 -0.98
C ASP A 118 0.85 7.43 -2.21
N TRP A 119 0.82 6.20 -2.73
CA TRP A 119 -0.05 5.84 -3.85
C TRP A 119 -1.46 5.55 -3.37
N THR A 120 -2.43 6.11 -4.08
CA THR A 120 -3.84 5.87 -3.79
C THR A 120 -4.20 4.44 -4.23
N ASN A 121 -4.39 3.53 -3.28
CA ASN A 121 -4.88 2.19 -3.56
C ASN A 121 -6.33 2.29 -4.10
N PRO A 122 -6.59 1.92 -5.37
CA PRO A 122 -7.92 2.00 -5.97
C PRO A 122 -8.93 1.01 -5.37
N PHE A 123 -8.45 0.03 -4.62
CA PHE A 123 -9.26 -1.02 -4.01
C PHE A 123 -9.44 -0.85 -2.49
N ASP A 124 -8.85 0.18 -1.89
CA ASP A 124 -9.07 0.51 -0.49
C ASP A 124 -10.29 1.46 -0.35
N PRO A 125 -11.43 0.99 0.18
CA PRO A 125 -12.66 1.78 0.29
C PRO A 125 -12.47 3.06 1.11
N MET A 126 -11.53 3.04 2.06
CA MET A 126 -11.30 4.15 2.99
C MET A 126 -10.37 5.21 2.42
N LYS A 127 -9.48 4.84 1.48
CA LYS A 127 -8.50 5.74 0.85
C LYS A 127 -8.91 6.25 -0.54
N VAL A 128 -10.08 5.88 -1.07
CA VAL A 128 -10.56 6.41 -2.35
C VAL A 128 -10.78 7.93 -2.27
N ASP A 129 -9.87 8.69 -2.90
CA ASP A 129 -9.85 10.16 -2.92
C ASP A 129 -10.25 10.72 -4.30
N ARG A 130 -10.59 12.01 -4.36
CA ARG A 130 -10.80 12.77 -5.61
C ARG A 130 -9.66 12.61 -6.61
N LYS A 131 -8.43 12.40 -6.12
CA LYS A 131 -7.26 12.10 -6.96
C LYS A 131 -7.43 10.79 -7.75
N LEU A 132 -7.99 9.75 -7.14
CA LEU A 132 -8.26 8.50 -7.85
C LEU A 132 -9.28 8.71 -8.96
N PHE A 133 -10.35 9.47 -8.69
CA PHE A 133 -11.34 9.83 -9.70
C PHE A 133 -10.67 10.53 -10.90
N ALA A 134 -9.84 11.54 -10.64
CA ALA A 134 -9.11 12.24 -11.69
C ALA A 134 -8.19 11.31 -12.49
N HIS A 135 -7.49 10.39 -11.82
CA HIS A 135 -6.64 9.39 -12.48
C HIS A 135 -7.44 8.40 -13.33
N MET A 136 -8.60 7.93 -12.87
CA MET A 136 -9.46 7.03 -13.66
C MET A 136 -9.98 7.70 -14.92
N VAL A 137 -10.36 8.97 -14.84
CA VAL A 137 -10.76 9.78 -16.02
C VAL A 137 -9.58 9.94 -16.98
N LEU A 138 -8.39 10.24 -16.47
CA LEU A 138 -7.15 10.34 -17.28
C LEU A 138 -6.81 9.01 -17.97
N VAL A 139 -6.93 7.88 -17.24
CA VAL A 139 -6.68 6.54 -17.80
C VAL A 139 -7.71 6.23 -18.87
N ALA A 140 -8.99 6.47 -18.61
CA ALA A 140 -10.07 6.27 -19.57
C ALA A 140 -9.81 7.05 -20.87
N GLU A 141 -9.43 8.32 -20.75
CA GLU A 141 -9.07 9.16 -21.88
C GLU A 141 -7.84 8.61 -22.64
N SER A 142 -6.77 8.27 -21.91
CA SER A 142 -5.53 7.74 -22.51
C SER A 142 -5.70 6.39 -23.22
N ARG A 143 -6.68 5.60 -22.78
CA ARG A 143 -7.01 4.28 -23.32
C ARG A 143 -8.18 4.34 -24.31
N HIS A 144 -8.68 5.52 -24.63
CA HIS A 144 -9.83 5.74 -25.51
C HIS A 144 -11.07 4.93 -25.11
N LEU A 145 -11.32 4.81 -23.79
CA LEU A 145 -12.53 4.17 -23.28
C LEU A 145 -13.72 5.11 -23.44
N GLN A 146 -14.90 4.55 -23.69
CA GLN A 146 -16.13 5.33 -23.73
C GLN A 146 -16.51 5.77 -22.32
N MET A 147 -16.60 7.09 -22.09
CA MET A 147 -16.91 7.64 -20.78
C MET A 147 -18.30 7.24 -20.26
N SER A 148 -19.25 6.94 -21.16
CA SER A 148 -20.56 6.39 -20.77
C SER A 148 -20.43 5.07 -20.01
N ASP A 149 -19.52 4.20 -20.46
CA ASP A 149 -19.32 2.86 -19.92
C ASP A 149 -18.46 2.91 -18.66
N VAL A 150 -17.51 3.85 -18.60
CA VAL A 150 -16.72 4.09 -17.38
C VAL A 150 -17.61 4.59 -16.23
N LEU A 151 -18.57 5.47 -16.54
CA LEU A 151 -19.49 6.06 -15.56
C LEU A 151 -20.73 5.21 -15.26
N SER A 152 -20.94 4.09 -15.98
CA SER A 152 -22.04 3.16 -15.68
C SER A 152 -21.75 2.26 -14.48
N HIS A 153 -20.50 2.22 -14.00
CA HIS A 153 -20.09 1.41 -12.86
C HIS A 153 -19.63 2.29 -11.68
N PRO A 154 -19.92 1.89 -10.43
CA PRO A 154 -19.40 2.60 -9.27
C PRO A 154 -17.88 2.44 -9.20
N LEU A 155 -17.16 3.55 -9.03
CA LEU A 155 -15.69 3.61 -8.97
C LEU A 155 -15.12 3.14 -7.61
N GLY A 156 -15.95 2.49 -6.81
CA GLY A 156 -15.65 1.96 -5.49
C GLY A 156 -16.65 0.86 -5.14
N PRO A 157 -16.44 0.15 -4.02
CA PRO A 157 -17.27 -1.00 -3.63
C PRO A 157 -18.74 -0.62 -3.39
N LEU A 158 -19.02 0.67 -3.16
CA LEU A 158 -20.36 1.19 -2.94
C LEU A 158 -20.58 2.47 -3.78
N PRO A 159 -21.77 2.66 -4.38
CA PRO A 159 -22.12 3.91 -5.04
C PRO A 159 -22.16 5.08 -4.04
N TRP A 160 -21.29 6.07 -4.22
CA TRP A 160 -21.23 7.26 -3.33
C TRP A 160 -22.47 8.17 -3.40
N ALA A 161 -23.31 7.99 -4.42
CA ALA A 161 -24.63 8.61 -4.47
C ALA A 161 -25.54 8.07 -3.34
N LEU A 162 -25.33 6.83 -2.90
CA LEU A 162 -26.20 6.11 -1.97
C LEU A 162 -25.55 5.82 -0.62
N ALA A 163 -24.21 5.77 -0.53
CA ALA A 163 -23.49 5.41 0.69
C ALA A 163 -22.35 6.39 1.01
N ASN A 164 -22.07 6.53 2.31
CA ASN A 164 -20.89 7.21 2.84
C ASN A 164 -19.65 6.29 2.74
N ARG A 165 -18.46 6.85 2.99
CA ARG A 165 -17.18 6.11 2.95
C ARG A 165 -17.10 4.95 3.95
N ASP A 166 -17.82 5.04 5.06
CA ASP A 166 -17.90 4.01 6.11
C ASP A 166 -18.92 2.90 5.79
N GLY A 167 -19.54 2.94 4.61
CA GLY A 167 -20.56 1.98 4.18
C GLY A 167 -21.97 2.27 4.71
N THR A 168 -22.15 3.31 5.53
CA THR A 168 -23.48 3.71 5.97
C THR A 168 -24.28 4.37 4.84
N LEU A 169 -25.59 4.21 4.85
CA LEU A 169 -26.46 4.88 3.87
C LEU A 169 -26.34 6.40 3.99
N ARG A 170 -26.13 7.06 2.86
CA ARG A 170 -26.03 8.51 2.78
C ARG A 170 -27.42 9.11 3.02
N LYS A 171 -27.54 9.95 4.05
CA LYS A 171 -28.81 10.61 4.36
C LYS A 171 -29.13 11.63 3.27
N THR A 172 -30.28 11.45 2.62
CA THR A 172 -30.81 12.41 1.66
C THR A 172 -31.92 13.24 2.31
N ASN A 173 -32.12 14.46 1.81
CA ASN A 173 -33.27 15.25 2.21
C ASN A 173 -34.50 14.75 1.44
N LYS A 174 -35.37 14.01 2.12
CA LYS A 174 -36.57 13.37 1.55
C LYS A 174 -37.49 14.35 0.82
N ALA A 175 -37.47 15.63 1.19
CA ALA A 175 -38.34 16.65 0.62
C ALA A 175 -37.79 17.27 -0.68
N VAL A 176 -36.55 16.98 -1.09
CA VAL A 176 -35.95 17.63 -2.27
C VAL A 176 -36.74 17.33 -3.53
N LEU A 177 -37.10 16.07 -3.78
CA LEU A 177 -37.89 15.70 -4.95
C LEU A 177 -39.26 16.39 -4.94
N ALA A 178 -39.96 16.34 -3.81
CA ALA A 178 -41.27 16.99 -3.67
C ALA A 178 -41.17 18.49 -3.97
N ARG A 179 -40.15 19.18 -3.43
CA ARG A 179 -39.91 20.59 -3.68
C ARG A 179 -39.57 20.93 -5.12
N GLU A 180 -38.79 20.09 -5.80
CA GLU A 180 -38.49 20.30 -7.22
C GLU A 180 -39.71 20.05 -8.11
N LEU A 181 -40.58 19.09 -7.75
CA LEU A 181 -41.85 18.87 -8.43
C LEU A 181 -42.81 20.04 -8.18
N GLU A 182 -42.89 20.56 -6.96
CA GLU A 182 -43.70 21.75 -6.61
C GLU A 182 -43.35 22.97 -7.45
N LYS A 183 -42.08 23.14 -7.87
CA LYS A 183 -41.70 24.25 -8.77
C LYS A 183 -42.32 24.15 -10.16
N GLN A 184 -42.73 22.95 -10.58
CA GLN A 184 -43.27 22.68 -11.92
C GLN A 184 -44.79 22.75 -11.94
N VAL A 185 -45.44 22.96 -10.79
CA VAL A 185 -46.90 22.94 -10.68
C VAL A 185 -47.36 24.15 -9.88
N LEU A 186 -48.40 24.84 -10.36
CA LEU A 186 -49.04 25.87 -9.54
C LEU A 186 -49.80 25.21 -8.38
N PRO A 187 -49.78 25.79 -7.17
CA PRO A 187 -50.60 25.31 -6.07
C PRO A 187 -52.07 25.22 -6.51
N ALA A 188 -52.71 24.08 -6.25
CA ALA A 188 -54.13 23.95 -6.53
C ALA A 188 -54.92 24.82 -5.53
N GLU A 189 -55.51 25.91 -6.01
CA GLU A 189 -56.38 26.79 -5.18
C GLU A 189 -57.68 26.08 -4.77
N THR A 190 -58.16 25.17 -5.62
CA THR A 190 -59.35 24.37 -5.38
C THR A 190 -59.07 22.90 -5.63
N ILE A 191 -59.43 22.06 -4.67
CA ILE A 191 -59.36 20.60 -4.81
C ILE A 191 -60.66 20.15 -5.48
N PRO A 192 -60.64 19.64 -6.73
CA PRO A 192 -61.84 19.16 -7.41
C PRO A 192 -62.41 17.93 -6.70
N GLY A 193 -63.74 17.88 -6.60
CA GLY A 193 -64.45 16.74 -6.01
C GLY A 193 -64.71 15.62 -7.02
N PRO A 194 -64.76 14.35 -6.58
CA PRO A 194 -64.52 13.89 -5.21
C PRO A 194 -63.02 13.77 -4.85
N SER A 195 -62.65 14.17 -3.63
CA SER A 195 -61.27 14.13 -3.14
C SER A 195 -61.04 13.05 -2.09
N ALA A 196 -59.78 12.62 -1.98
CA ALA A 196 -59.29 11.77 -0.90
C ALA A 196 -58.23 12.53 -0.09
N THR A 197 -58.26 12.37 1.24
CA THR A 197 -57.20 12.85 2.14
C THR A 197 -56.36 11.66 2.59
N ILE A 198 -55.05 11.76 2.39
CA ILE A 198 -54.08 10.78 2.90
C ILE A 198 -53.38 11.38 4.11
N ILE A 199 -53.47 10.69 5.25
CA ILE A 199 -52.90 11.12 6.53
C ILE A 199 -51.76 10.17 6.92
N ASP A 200 -50.60 10.73 7.23
CA ASP A 200 -49.50 9.99 7.87
C ASP A 200 -49.89 9.67 9.33
N GLY A 201 -50.19 8.40 9.58
CA GLY A 201 -50.62 7.90 10.89
C GLY A 201 -49.54 8.03 11.95
N MET A 202 -48.26 7.93 11.60
CA MET A 202 -47.17 8.08 12.57
C MET A 202 -47.01 9.54 13.01
N SER A 203 -47.15 10.48 12.08
CA SER A 203 -47.21 11.91 12.40
C SER A 203 -48.39 12.23 13.32
N LEU A 204 -49.57 11.65 13.03
CA LEU A 204 -50.75 11.83 13.89
C LEU A 204 -50.50 11.33 15.31
N VAL A 205 -49.89 10.15 15.47
CA VAL A 205 -49.52 9.61 16.78
C VAL A 205 -48.52 10.50 17.51
N GLN A 206 -47.52 11.05 16.81
CA GLN A 206 -46.53 11.96 17.41
C GLN A 206 -47.12 13.30 17.85
N LYS A 207 -48.20 13.78 17.21
CA LYS A 207 -48.92 14.99 17.62
C LYS A 207 -49.74 14.78 18.92
N MET A 208 -50.10 13.54 19.25
CA MET A 208 -50.84 13.24 20.46
C MET A 208 -49.94 13.41 21.69
N LYS A 209 -50.41 14.19 22.68
CA LYS A 209 -49.72 14.34 23.96
C LYS A 209 -50.22 13.24 24.91
N GLY A 210 -49.30 12.45 25.47
CA GLY A 210 -49.60 11.37 26.42
C GLY A 210 -49.97 11.87 27.81
N ASN A 211 -50.92 12.80 27.92
CA ASN A 211 -51.35 13.43 29.17
C ASN A 211 -52.27 12.51 29.97
N ASP A 212 -51.75 11.42 30.53
CA ASP A 212 -52.47 10.46 31.40
C ASP A 212 -53.78 9.91 30.80
N GLN A 213 -53.88 9.93 29.47
CA GLN A 213 -55.04 9.46 28.74
C GLN A 213 -55.03 7.93 28.65
N THR A 214 -56.20 7.34 28.84
CA THR A 214 -56.43 5.92 28.52
C THR A 214 -56.32 5.69 27.00
N PHE A 215 -56.02 4.46 26.58
CA PHE A 215 -55.99 4.11 25.15
C PHE A 215 -57.28 4.47 24.41
N SER A 216 -58.43 4.35 25.07
CA SER A 216 -59.74 4.74 24.51
C SER A 216 -59.82 6.25 24.25
N GLN A 217 -59.35 7.08 25.19
CA GLN A 217 -59.32 8.53 25.02
C GLN A 217 -58.32 8.97 23.95
N CYS A 218 -57.16 8.30 23.86
CA CYS A 218 -56.21 8.52 22.76
C CYS A 218 -56.84 8.17 21.40
N ALA A 219 -57.53 7.03 21.29
CA ALA A 219 -58.20 6.61 20.06
C ALA A 219 -59.31 7.59 19.65
N ALA A 220 -60.12 8.06 20.60
CA ALA A 220 -61.14 9.08 20.34
C ALA A 220 -60.52 10.42 19.88
N SER A 221 -59.43 10.84 20.50
CA SER A 221 -58.69 12.05 20.13
C SER A 221 -58.08 11.92 18.73
N ALA A 222 -57.50 10.76 18.40
CA ALA A 222 -56.97 10.45 17.08
C ALA A 222 -58.06 10.50 16.01
N LEU A 223 -59.19 9.82 16.25
CA LEU A 223 -60.33 9.82 15.32
C LEU A 223 -60.88 11.22 15.09
N THR A 224 -60.98 12.03 16.14
CA THR A 224 -61.43 13.43 16.03
C THR A 224 -60.48 14.24 15.15
N GLN A 225 -59.16 14.07 15.29
CA GLN A 225 -58.17 14.74 14.43
C GLN A 225 -58.28 14.27 12.98
N ILE A 226 -58.43 12.96 12.74
CA ILE A 226 -58.58 12.37 11.40
C ILE A 226 -59.81 12.96 10.69
N LEU A 227 -60.96 12.97 11.36
CA LEU A 227 -62.21 13.48 10.79
C LEU A 227 -62.14 14.99 10.54
N HIS A 228 -61.46 15.74 11.41
CA HIS A 228 -61.25 17.17 11.21
C HIS A 228 -60.31 17.45 10.02
N GLU A 229 -59.16 16.78 9.93
CA GLU A 229 -58.22 16.93 8.82
C GLU A 229 -58.84 16.50 7.47
N GLY A 230 -59.72 15.49 7.49
CA GLY A 230 -60.40 14.96 6.30
C GLY A 230 -61.80 15.52 6.04
N ALA A 231 -62.26 16.54 6.77
CA ALA A 231 -63.67 16.97 6.79
C ALA A 231 -64.27 17.35 5.42
N ARG A 232 -63.42 17.72 4.45
CA ARG A 232 -63.83 18.11 3.09
C ARG A 232 -63.63 17.01 2.04
N SER A 233 -63.15 15.83 2.43
CA SER A 233 -62.85 14.74 1.53
C SER A 233 -63.91 13.64 1.61
N GLN A 234 -64.18 13.01 0.47
CA GLN A 234 -65.11 11.87 0.42
C GLN A 234 -64.49 10.60 1.02
N ARG A 235 -63.16 10.50 0.96
CA ARG A 235 -62.39 9.36 1.48
C ARG A 235 -61.24 9.87 2.34
N ILE A 236 -61.00 9.18 3.45
CA ILE A 236 -59.86 9.43 4.33
C ILE A 236 -59.06 8.13 4.47
N ASP A 237 -57.79 8.16 4.08
CA ASP A 237 -56.88 7.04 4.20
C ASP A 237 -55.78 7.38 5.22
N VAL A 238 -55.75 6.65 6.33
CA VAL A 238 -54.69 6.80 7.35
C VAL A 238 -53.64 5.73 7.12
N ILE A 239 -52.43 6.14 6.76
CA ILE A 239 -51.35 5.23 6.39
C ILE A 239 -50.37 5.14 7.54
N PHE A 240 -50.17 3.91 8.04
CA PHE A 240 -49.11 3.61 9.00
C PHE A 240 -47.92 3.00 8.30
N ASP A 241 -46.75 3.29 8.85
CA ASP A 241 -45.51 2.68 8.42
C ASP A 241 -45.50 1.17 8.63
N VAL A 242 -45.11 0.41 7.60
CA VAL A 242 -44.78 -1.00 7.74
C VAL A 242 -43.32 -1.13 8.21
N TYR A 243 -43.08 -2.07 9.12
CA TYR A 243 -41.77 -2.34 9.70
C TYR A 243 -41.26 -3.66 9.14
N GLN A 244 -40.31 -3.61 8.20
CA GLN A 244 -39.65 -4.79 7.63
C GLN A 244 -38.17 -4.74 7.98
N GLU A 245 -37.62 -5.89 8.43
CA GLU A 245 -36.23 -6.01 8.89
C GLU A 245 -35.22 -5.52 7.85
N ASP A 246 -35.36 -5.95 6.60
CA ASP A 246 -34.43 -5.66 5.51
C ASP A 246 -34.71 -4.32 4.78
N SER A 247 -35.49 -3.41 5.37
CA SER A 247 -35.82 -2.14 4.74
C SER A 247 -34.78 -1.05 4.99
N ILE A 248 -34.58 -0.16 4.00
CA ILE A 248 -33.81 1.10 4.14
C ILE A 248 -34.25 1.92 5.37
N LYS A 249 -35.55 1.82 5.70
CA LYS A 249 -36.16 2.50 6.84
C LYS A 249 -35.60 2.02 8.18
N ASN A 250 -35.20 0.76 8.30
CA ASN A 250 -34.59 0.25 9.52
C ASN A 250 -33.18 0.82 9.74
N ALA A 251 -32.38 0.96 8.69
CA ALA A 251 -31.10 1.65 8.79
C ALA A 251 -31.27 3.12 9.22
N GLU A 252 -32.27 3.83 8.68
CA GLU A 252 -32.60 5.19 9.14
C GLU A 252 -33.04 5.22 10.62
N ARG A 253 -33.79 4.22 11.08
CA ARG A 253 -34.24 4.12 12.48
C ARG A 253 -33.09 3.84 13.43
N ALA A 254 -32.18 2.92 13.09
CA ALA A 254 -30.98 2.65 13.88
C ALA A 254 -30.14 3.92 14.05
N ASN A 255 -30.03 4.74 13.00
CA ASN A 255 -29.36 6.04 13.07
C ASN A 255 -30.10 7.07 13.95
N ARG A 256 -31.44 7.06 14.00
CA ARG A 256 -32.24 7.94 14.88
C ARG A 256 -32.28 7.46 16.34
N GLY A 257 -32.24 6.16 16.59
CA GLY A 257 -32.20 5.56 17.92
C GLY A 257 -30.83 5.66 18.62
N ARG A 258 -29.79 6.09 17.89
CA ARG A 258 -28.45 6.35 18.41
C ARG A 258 -28.35 7.62 19.26
N THR A 259 -29.31 8.53 19.16
CA THR A 259 -29.50 9.62 20.11
C THR A 259 -30.01 9.03 21.43
N THR A 260 -29.40 9.42 22.56
CA THR A 260 -29.77 8.99 23.92
C THR A 260 -31.23 9.32 24.23
N GLY A 261 -32.15 8.48 23.79
CA GLY A 261 -33.50 8.43 24.31
C GLY A 261 -33.45 7.92 25.74
N ILE A 262 -34.22 8.54 26.62
CA ILE A 262 -34.39 8.06 27.99
C ILE A 262 -35.02 6.67 27.90
N GLN A 263 -34.20 5.63 28.02
CA GLN A 263 -34.69 4.27 28.22
C GLN A 263 -35.16 4.16 29.67
N PHE A 264 -36.47 4.28 29.90
CA PHE A 264 -37.06 3.83 31.15
C PHE A 264 -36.95 2.31 31.19
N ARG A 265 -35.83 1.80 31.73
CA ARG A 265 -35.57 0.37 31.84
C ARG A 265 -36.34 -0.30 32.98
N ASN A 266 -36.82 0.48 33.94
CA ASN A 266 -37.58 -0.01 35.09
C ASN A 266 -38.62 1.04 35.50
N ILE A 267 -39.92 0.73 35.36
CA ILE A 267 -40.96 1.43 36.11
C ILE A 267 -40.96 0.79 37.50
N ALA A 268 -40.46 1.51 38.49
CA ALA A 268 -40.51 1.03 39.87
C ALA A 268 -41.98 0.84 40.30
N PRO A 269 -42.32 -0.15 41.15
CA PRO A 269 -43.70 -0.50 41.52
C PRO A 269 -44.51 0.58 42.28
N GLY A 270 -44.02 1.82 42.35
CA GLY A 270 -44.62 2.93 43.10
C GLY A 270 -45.07 4.12 42.25
N HIS A 271 -44.83 4.14 40.94
CA HIS A 271 -45.37 5.20 40.09
C HIS A 271 -46.84 4.88 39.74
N ARG A 272 -47.76 5.49 40.48
CA ARG A 272 -49.17 5.59 40.05
C ARG A 272 -49.25 6.74 39.05
N ILE A 273 -49.76 6.42 37.86
CA ILE A 273 -50.31 7.39 36.90
C ILE A 273 -51.49 8.08 37.58
#